data_AF-A0A257N5K5-F1
#
_entry.id   AF-A0A257N5K5-F1
#
_cell.length_a   1.000
_cell.length_b   1.000
_cell.length_c   1.000
_cell.angle_alpha   90.00
_cell.angle_beta   90.00
_cell.angle_gamma   90.00
#
_symmetry.space_group_name_H-M   'P 1'
#
loop_
_entity.id
_entity.type
_entity.pdbx_description
1 polymer ?
#
loop_
_entity_poly.entity_id
_entity_poly.type
_entity_poly.pdbx_seq_one_letter_code
_entity_poly.pdbx_strand_id
1 'polypeptide(L)'
;AESKGVKLAINAGIDEWAHIPCNPIPEALLKKAVKQKVKIVTTFDTLSKCSGVAHNAHTWTALGGEFLYGAEIAHPDIPWGIDAQELNLMMHLANLSPLEVLHTATAKAGQYLNIPLLGTLQRGAPADLIAVRGDLMQNFKVLEYPDLVISGGKIVVNYFEKPH
;
A
#
# COMPACT_ATOMS: atom_id res chain seq x y z
N ALA A 1 7.10 -6.38 -23.77
CA ALA A 1 7.02 -7.69 -23.10
C ALA A 1 5.96 -7.69 -21.99
N GLU A 2 5.96 -6.68 -21.11
CA GLU A 2 5.07 -6.63 -19.94
C GLU A 2 3.57 -6.55 -20.26
N SER A 3 3.14 -5.80 -21.28
CA SER A 3 1.72 -5.77 -21.69
C SER A 3 1.19 -7.14 -22.12
N LYS A 4 2.06 -8.04 -22.62
CA LYS A 4 1.71 -9.43 -22.89
C LYS A 4 1.47 -10.19 -21.59
N GLY A 5 2.33 -9.99 -20.58
CA GLY A 5 2.16 -10.56 -19.24
C GLY A 5 0.87 -10.09 -18.57
N VAL A 6 0.62 -8.78 -18.58
CA VAL A 6 -0.65 -8.19 -18.08
C VAL A 6 -1.85 -8.81 -18.77
N LYS A 7 -1.84 -8.95 -20.11
CA LYS A 7 -2.94 -9.58 -20.84
C LYS A 7 -3.15 -11.03 -20.43
N LEU A 8 -2.09 -11.80 -20.22
CA LEU A 8 -2.18 -13.19 -19.76
C LEU A 8 -2.77 -13.25 -18.35
N ALA A 9 -2.30 -12.41 -17.43
CA ALA A 9 -2.77 -12.34 -16.05
C ALA A 9 -4.28 -12.00 -15.97
N ILE A 10 -4.71 -10.97 -16.70
CA ILE A 10 -6.13 -10.58 -16.84
C ILE A 10 -6.98 -11.74 -17.39
N ASN A 11 -6.48 -12.46 -18.38
CA ASN A 11 -7.20 -13.57 -18.99
C ASN A 11 -7.27 -14.80 -18.08
N ALA A 12 -6.28 -14.98 -17.21
CA ALA A 12 -6.30 -16.01 -16.18
C ALA A 12 -7.24 -15.69 -15.01
N GLY A 13 -7.72 -14.44 -14.91
CA GLY A 13 -8.68 -14.02 -13.88
C GLY A 13 -8.05 -13.91 -12.49
N ILE A 14 -6.78 -13.51 -12.42
CA ILE A 14 -6.10 -13.30 -11.14
C ILE A 14 -6.65 -12.08 -10.39
N ASP A 15 -6.50 -12.09 -9.06
CA ASP A 15 -7.07 -11.07 -8.18
C ASP A 15 -6.09 -9.93 -7.84
N GLU A 16 -4.78 -10.16 -7.97
CA GLU A 16 -3.72 -9.25 -7.50
C GLU A 16 -2.53 -9.16 -8.47
N TRP A 17 -1.98 -7.96 -8.63
CA TRP A 17 -0.64 -7.76 -9.18
C TRP A 17 0.31 -7.31 -8.08
N ALA A 18 1.37 -8.09 -7.89
CA ALA A 18 2.66 -7.60 -7.43
C ALA A 18 3.60 -7.69 -8.64
N HIS A 19 4.01 -6.59 -9.25
CA HIS A 19 4.04 -5.20 -8.81
C HIS A 19 3.10 -4.29 -9.64
N ILE A 20 3.12 -2.97 -9.41
CA ILE A 20 2.75 -2.03 -10.49
C ILE A 20 3.61 -2.35 -11.73
N PRO A 21 3.05 -2.35 -12.94
CA PRO A 21 3.87 -2.61 -14.12
C PRO A 21 4.94 -1.54 -14.36
N CYS A 22 6.16 -1.97 -14.65
CA CYS A 22 7.36 -1.14 -14.83
C CYS A 22 7.34 -0.34 -16.16
N ASN A 23 6.78 -0.90 -17.22
CA ASN A 23 6.61 -0.27 -18.54
C ASN A 23 5.17 0.25 -18.69
N PRO A 24 4.94 1.27 -19.53
CA PRO A 24 3.60 1.76 -19.82
C PRO A 24 2.68 0.64 -20.31
N ILE A 25 1.51 0.53 -19.68
CA ILE A 25 0.47 -0.44 -20.05
C ILE A 25 -0.64 0.30 -20.78
N PRO A 26 -1.10 -0.21 -21.94
CA PRO A 26 -2.24 0.38 -22.64
C PRO A 26 -3.45 0.50 -21.71
N GLU A 27 -4.07 1.68 -21.68
CA GLU A 27 -5.24 1.99 -20.84
C GLU A 27 -6.35 0.94 -20.98
N ALA A 28 -6.58 0.42 -22.19
CA ALA A 28 -7.58 -0.62 -22.43
C ALA A 28 -7.36 -1.89 -21.60
N LEU A 29 -6.10 -2.26 -21.32
CA LEU A 29 -5.78 -3.39 -20.45
C LEU A 29 -5.97 -3.03 -18.98
N LEU A 30 -5.53 -1.85 -18.54
CA LEU A 30 -5.75 -1.37 -17.17
C LEU A 30 -7.25 -1.30 -16.86
N LYS A 31 -8.06 -0.72 -17.77
CA LYS A 31 -9.51 -0.64 -17.66
C LYS A 31 -10.17 -2.01 -17.54
N LYS A 32 -9.67 -3.00 -18.29
CA LYS A 32 -10.18 -4.38 -18.20
C LYS A 32 -9.87 -4.99 -16.83
N ALA A 33 -8.67 -4.80 -16.31
CA ALA A 33 -8.28 -5.30 -14.99
C ALA A 33 -9.07 -4.62 -13.86
N VAL A 34 -9.25 -3.30 -13.91
CA VAL A 34 -10.10 -2.58 -12.95
C VAL A 34 -11.53 -3.11 -12.98
N LYS A 35 -12.11 -3.35 -14.18
CA LYS A 35 -13.46 -3.95 -14.29
C LYS A 35 -13.53 -5.36 -13.67
N GLN A 36 -12.44 -6.11 -13.70
CA GLN A 36 -12.31 -7.42 -13.06
C GLN A 36 -12.00 -7.32 -11.56
N LYS A 37 -11.88 -6.10 -11.00
CA LYS A 37 -11.58 -5.83 -9.60
C LYS A 37 -10.20 -6.31 -9.14
N VAL A 38 -9.27 -6.46 -10.07
CA VAL A 38 -7.86 -6.72 -9.75
C VAL A 38 -7.35 -5.61 -8.82
N LYS A 39 -6.55 -5.98 -7.82
CA LYS A 39 -5.82 -5.04 -6.96
C LYS A 39 -4.36 -4.97 -7.37
N ILE A 40 -3.70 -3.86 -7.08
CA ILE A 40 -2.25 -3.74 -7.26
C ILE A 40 -1.62 -3.50 -5.89
N VAL A 41 -0.69 -4.37 -5.50
CA VAL A 41 0.29 -4.10 -4.44
C VAL A 41 1.38 -3.24 -5.07
N THR A 42 1.54 -2.03 -4.54
CA THR A 42 2.16 -0.91 -5.27
C THR A 42 3.64 -1.09 -5.55
N THR A 43 4.47 -1.29 -4.52
CA THR A 43 5.94 -1.37 -4.60
C THR A 43 6.55 -0.29 -5.50
N PHE A 44 6.06 0.94 -5.36
CA PHE A 44 6.53 2.08 -6.12
C PHE A 44 8.00 2.41 -5.86
N ASP A 45 8.47 2.25 -4.61
CA ASP A 45 9.83 2.63 -4.26
C ASP A 45 10.87 1.73 -4.96
N THR A 46 10.67 0.41 -4.91
CA THR A 46 11.51 -0.55 -5.66
C THR A 46 11.52 -0.24 -7.15
N LEU A 47 10.36 0.11 -7.70
CA LEU A 47 10.20 0.37 -9.13
C LEU A 47 10.33 1.85 -9.50
N SER A 48 10.88 2.70 -8.62
CA SER A 48 10.94 4.15 -8.83
C SER A 48 11.68 4.58 -10.10
N LYS A 49 12.60 3.73 -10.59
CA LYS A 49 13.38 3.95 -11.83
C LYS A 49 12.68 3.49 -13.11
N CYS A 50 11.52 2.83 -12.98
CA CYS A 50 10.74 2.34 -14.11
C CYS A 50 9.94 3.45 -14.78
N SER A 51 10.00 3.53 -16.12
CA SER A 51 9.41 4.63 -16.89
C SER A 51 7.87 4.61 -16.95
N GLY A 52 7.25 3.46 -16.72
CA GLY A 52 5.80 3.27 -16.79
C GLY A 52 5.05 3.53 -15.49
N VAL A 53 5.73 3.54 -14.35
CA VAL A 53 5.08 3.52 -13.02
C VAL A 53 4.15 4.71 -12.82
N ALA A 54 4.63 5.93 -13.07
CA ALA A 54 3.82 7.14 -12.91
C ALA A 54 2.60 7.15 -13.84
N HIS A 55 2.77 6.79 -15.11
CA HIS A 55 1.68 6.72 -16.08
C HIS A 55 0.63 5.67 -15.68
N ASN A 56 1.09 4.47 -15.30
CA ASN A 56 0.22 3.36 -14.93
C ASN A 56 -0.53 3.68 -13.64
N ALA A 57 0.14 4.24 -12.63
CA ALA A 57 -0.46 4.60 -11.35
C ALA A 57 -1.56 5.67 -11.53
N HIS A 58 -1.25 6.74 -12.25
CA HIS A 58 -2.21 7.80 -12.55
C HIS A 58 -3.43 7.26 -13.31
N THR A 59 -3.19 6.46 -14.36
CA THR A 59 -4.26 5.88 -15.18
C THR A 59 -5.11 4.90 -14.37
N TRP A 60 -4.49 4.08 -13.52
CA TRP A 60 -5.19 3.14 -12.65
C TRP A 60 -6.16 3.85 -11.70
N THR A 61 -5.70 4.87 -10.99
CA THR A 61 -6.56 5.67 -10.11
C THR A 61 -7.68 6.35 -10.89
N ALA A 62 -7.37 6.96 -12.05
CA ALA A 62 -8.38 7.62 -12.90
C ALA A 62 -9.48 6.68 -13.39
N LEU A 63 -9.16 5.39 -13.55
CA LEU A 63 -10.12 4.34 -13.91
C LEU A 63 -10.91 3.79 -12.72
N GLY A 64 -10.62 4.23 -11.49
CA GLY A 64 -11.23 3.71 -10.26
C GLY A 64 -10.60 2.41 -9.76
N GLY A 65 -9.37 2.12 -10.19
CA GLY A 65 -8.59 1.00 -9.68
C GLY A 65 -8.19 1.19 -8.22
N GLU A 66 -8.03 0.09 -7.51
CA GLU A 66 -7.65 0.11 -6.10
C GLU A 66 -6.21 -0.36 -5.90
N PHE A 67 -5.52 0.31 -4.98
CA PHE A 67 -4.17 -0.02 -4.53
C PHE A 67 -4.19 -0.60 -3.12
N LEU A 68 -3.22 -1.47 -2.85
CA LEU A 68 -2.82 -1.94 -1.53
C LEU A 68 -1.37 -1.53 -1.31
N TYR A 69 -1.06 -1.10 -0.09
CA TYR A 69 0.32 -0.78 0.28
C TYR A 69 1.17 -2.06 0.28
N GLY A 70 2.34 -1.99 -0.35
CA GLY A 70 3.38 -3.00 -0.19
C GLY A 70 4.74 -2.42 -0.58
N ALA A 71 5.73 -2.64 0.27
CA ALA A 71 7.07 -2.04 0.13
C ALA A 71 8.12 -2.97 -0.46
N GLU A 72 7.85 -4.28 -0.61
CA GLU A 72 8.86 -5.27 -1.02
C GLU A 72 10.06 -5.34 -0.05
N ILE A 73 9.75 -5.43 1.24
CA ILE A 73 10.73 -5.56 2.33
C ILE A 73 11.69 -6.71 2.02
N ALA A 74 12.97 -6.51 2.36
CA ALA A 74 14.14 -7.34 2.02
C ALA A 74 14.75 -7.11 0.63
N HIS A 75 14.20 -6.21 -0.19
CA HIS A 75 14.94 -5.61 -1.30
C HIS A 75 16.06 -4.70 -0.76
N PRO A 76 17.29 -4.69 -1.35
CA PRO A 76 18.44 -3.98 -0.78
C PRO A 76 18.24 -2.47 -0.54
N ASP A 77 17.38 -1.86 -1.35
CA ASP A 77 17.10 -0.42 -1.31
C ASP A 77 15.89 -0.04 -0.42
N ILE A 78 15.20 -1.02 0.19
CA ILE A 78 13.97 -0.80 0.95
C ILE A 78 14.23 -0.97 2.46
N PRO A 79 13.77 -0.04 3.31
CA PRO A 79 13.95 -0.15 4.75
C PRO A 79 13.21 -1.35 5.34
N TRP A 80 13.76 -1.92 6.41
CA TRP A 80 13.03 -2.90 7.21
C TRP A 80 11.91 -2.22 7.99
N GLY A 81 10.69 -2.76 7.91
CA GLY A 81 9.51 -2.24 8.61
C GLY A 81 8.57 -1.51 7.67
N ILE A 82 7.93 -0.44 8.17
CA ILE A 82 7.10 0.43 7.34
C ILE A 82 8.04 1.31 6.52
N ASP A 83 7.87 1.30 5.21
CA ASP A 83 8.52 2.23 4.30
C ASP A 83 7.65 3.47 4.10
N ALA A 84 8.10 4.62 4.63
CA ALA A 84 7.40 5.89 4.44
C ALA A 84 7.59 6.47 3.04
N GLN A 85 8.66 6.09 2.31
CA GLN A 85 8.87 6.53 0.94
C GLN A 85 7.79 5.96 0.02
N GLU A 86 7.48 4.66 0.13
CA GLU A 86 6.36 4.04 -0.54
C GLU A 86 5.03 4.76 -0.27
N LEU A 87 4.72 5.09 1.00
CA LEU A 87 3.49 5.82 1.35
C LEU A 87 3.42 7.20 0.68
N ASN A 88 4.54 7.94 0.64
CA ASN A 88 4.61 9.22 -0.07
C ASN A 88 4.47 9.05 -1.58
N LEU A 89 5.08 8.03 -2.18
CA LEU A 89 4.94 7.71 -3.60
C LEU A 89 3.49 7.35 -3.95
N MET A 90 2.76 6.66 -3.08
CA MET A 90 1.33 6.42 -3.28
C MET A 90 0.52 7.72 -3.32
N MET A 91 0.85 8.70 -2.45
CA MET A 91 0.20 10.01 -2.55
C MET A 91 0.49 10.69 -3.89
N HIS A 92 1.76 10.73 -4.30
CA HIS A 92 2.18 11.52 -5.45
C HIS A 92 1.89 10.86 -6.81
N LEU A 93 2.12 9.55 -6.94
CA LEU A 93 1.99 8.83 -8.21
C LEU A 93 0.57 8.30 -8.44
N ALA A 94 -0.11 7.87 -7.38
CA ALA A 94 -1.48 7.39 -7.45
C ALA A 94 -2.52 8.46 -7.08
N ASN A 95 -2.08 9.70 -6.78
CA ASN A 95 -2.96 10.83 -6.43
C ASN A 95 -3.94 10.50 -5.28
N LEU A 96 -3.45 9.78 -4.28
CA LEU A 96 -4.21 9.42 -3.08
C LEU A 96 -4.01 10.48 -2.00
N SER A 97 -5.07 10.82 -1.26
CA SER A 97 -4.94 11.62 -0.04
C SER A 97 -4.17 10.84 1.05
N PRO A 98 -3.59 11.51 2.07
CA PRO A 98 -2.90 10.81 3.15
C PRO A 98 -3.78 9.76 3.84
N LEU A 99 -5.05 10.06 4.05
CA LEU A 99 -6.00 9.14 4.66
C LEU A 99 -6.28 7.93 3.77
N GLU A 100 -6.41 8.13 2.45
CA GLU A 100 -6.59 7.01 1.51
C GLU A 100 -5.37 6.10 1.47
N VAL A 101 -4.15 6.66 1.52
CA VAL A 101 -2.91 5.89 1.64
C VAL A 101 -2.91 5.05 2.91
N LEU A 102 -3.21 5.65 4.08
CA LEU A 102 -3.32 4.90 5.33
C LEU A 102 -4.37 3.78 5.25
N HIS A 103 -5.50 4.02 4.58
CA HIS A 103 -6.50 2.98 4.35
C HIS A 103 -5.98 1.81 3.50
N THR A 104 -5.11 2.06 2.51
CA THR A 104 -4.51 0.98 1.70
C THR A 104 -3.62 0.05 2.52
N ALA A 105 -3.00 0.55 3.60
CA ALA A 105 -2.16 -0.20 4.52
C ALA A 105 -2.92 -0.76 5.75
N THR A 106 -4.20 -0.41 5.91
CA THR A 106 -5.01 -0.76 7.09
C THR A 106 -6.32 -1.42 6.68
N ALA A 107 -7.45 -0.70 6.73
CA ALA A 107 -8.79 -1.25 6.53
C ALA A 107 -8.97 -1.95 5.17
N LYS A 108 -8.40 -1.40 4.07
CA LYS A 108 -8.50 -2.04 2.74
C LYS A 108 -7.67 -3.32 2.68
N ALA A 109 -6.48 -3.35 3.27
CA ALA A 109 -5.67 -4.56 3.38
C ALA A 109 -6.37 -5.62 4.22
N GLY A 110 -6.94 -5.24 5.37
CA GLY A 110 -7.70 -6.16 6.22
C GLY A 110 -8.91 -6.76 5.50
N GLN A 111 -9.67 -5.93 4.77
CA GLN A 111 -10.76 -6.39 3.91
C GLN A 111 -10.26 -7.34 2.82
N TYR A 112 -9.15 -7.01 2.15
CA TYR A 112 -8.60 -7.83 1.07
C TYR A 112 -8.12 -9.20 1.55
N LEU A 113 -7.50 -9.26 2.73
CA LEU A 113 -7.08 -10.48 3.40
C LEU A 113 -8.24 -11.29 3.98
N ASN A 114 -9.49 -10.80 3.87
CA ASN A 114 -10.69 -11.38 4.47
C ASN A 114 -10.57 -11.57 5.99
N ILE A 115 -9.90 -10.66 6.69
CA ILE A 115 -9.79 -10.67 8.15
C ILE A 115 -10.77 -9.62 8.70
N PRO A 116 -11.88 -10.03 9.33
CA PRO A 116 -12.92 -9.10 9.77
C PRO A 116 -12.35 -7.99 10.65
N LEU A 117 -12.67 -6.74 10.28
CA LEU A 117 -12.32 -5.52 11.01
C LEU A 117 -10.82 -5.24 11.19
N LEU A 118 -9.93 -6.04 10.57
CA LEU A 118 -8.49 -5.77 10.63
C LEU A 118 -8.17 -4.40 10.00
N GLY A 119 -7.27 -3.67 10.63
CA GLY A 119 -6.90 -2.32 10.20
C GLY A 119 -7.95 -1.25 10.51
N THR A 120 -8.90 -1.52 11.41
CA THR A 120 -9.87 -0.53 11.89
C THR A 120 -9.79 -0.35 13.41
N LEU A 121 -10.09 0.86 13.89
CA LEU A 121 -10.17 1.16 15.32
C LEU A 121 -11.63 1.23 15.76
N GLN A 122 -12.20 0.07 16.05
CA GLN A 122 -13.58 -0.04 16.53
C GLN A 122 -13.79 -1.29 17.40
N ARG A 123 -14.90 -1.32 18.13
CA ARG A 123 -15.26 -2.46 18.96
C ARG A 123 -15.34 -3.75 18.12
N GLY A 124 -14.66 -4.80 18.57
CA GLY A 124 -14.62 -6.10 17.92
C GLY A 124 -13.51 -6.27 16.88
N ALA A 125 -12.76 -5.20 16.55
CA ALA A 125 -11.57 -5.32 15.73
C ALA A 125 -10.42 -6.03 16.47
N PRO A 126 -9.48 -6.68 15.75
CA PRO A 126 -8.22 -7.12 16.33
C PRO A 126 -7.54 -5.97 17.10
N ALA A 127 -6.98 -6.28 18.26
CA ALA A 127 -6.29 -5.29 19.10
C ALA A 127 -4.86 -5.04 18.59
N ASP A 128 -4.78 -4.58 17.34
CA ASP A 128 -3.56 -4.20 16.64
C ASP A 128 -3.52 -2.67 16.50
N LEU A 129 -2.52 -2.03 17.10
CA LEU A 129 -2.40 -0.57 17.14
C LEU A 129 -0.93 -0.17 16.93
N ILE A 130 -0.73 0.84 16.08
CA ILE A 130 0.52 1.58 15.99
C ILE A 130 0.22 3.02 16.39
N ALA A 131 1.03 3.58 17.29
CA ALA A 131 0.98 5.00 17.61
C ALA A 131 2.36 5.64 17.49
N VAL A 132 2.34 6.89 17.06
CA VAL A 132 3.51 7.74 16.80
C VAL A 132 3.31 9.10 17.48
N ARG A 133 4.40 9.80 17.77
CA ARG A 133 4.36 11.23 18.10
C ARG A 133 4.36 12.07 16.81
N GLY A 134 3.34 12.90 16.66
CA GLY A 134 3.20 13.81 15.51
C GLY A 134 1.91 13.59 14.73
N ASP A 135 1.79 14.29 13.61
CA ASP A 135 0.62 14.26 12.73
C ASP A 135 0.93 13.49 11.44
N LEU A 136 0.29 12.33 11.26
CA LEU A 136 0.44 11.48 10.08
C LEU A 136 -0.12 12.12 8.80
N MET A 137 -0.98 13.13 8.91
CA MET A 137 -1.45 13.88 7.74
C MET A 137 -0.37 14.78 7.15
N GLN A 138 0.72 15.03 7.90
CA GLN A 138 1.81 15.91 7.50
C GLN A 138 3.13 15.17 7.25
N ASN A 139 3.38 14.06 7.95
CA ASN A 139 4.66 13.35 7.87
C ASN A 139 4.52 11.85 8.13
N PHE A 140 4.67 11.04 7.08
CA PHE A 140 4.69 9.57 7.24
C PHE A 140 5.99 9.01 7.78
N LYS A 141 7.10 9.77 7.80
CA LYS A 141 8.41 9.25 8.26
C LYS A 141 8.40 8.76 9.70
N VAL A 142 7.52 9.30 10.54
CA VAL A 142 7.36 8.85 11.92
C VAL A 142 6.83 7.42 12.04
N LEU A 143 6.16 6.88 11.00
CA LEU A 143 5.70 5.49 10.98
C LEU A 143 6.85 4.47 10.91
N GLU A 144 8.03 4.88 10.46
CA GLU A 144 9.21 4.00 10.46
C GLU A 144 9.75 3.76 11.89
N TYR A 145 9.38 4.63 12.84
CA TYR A 145 9.85 4.60 14.21
C TYR A 145 8.69 4.75 15.20
N PRO A 146 7.77 3.77 15.26
CA PRO A 146 6.59 3.87 16.12
C PRO A 146 6.96 3.86 17.61
N ASP A 147 6.32 4.75 18.36
CA ASP A 147 6.49 4.87 19.82
C ASP A 147 5.72 3.78 20.57
N LEU A 148 4.61 3.28 19.99
CA LEU A 148 3.78 2.21 20.55
C LEU A 148 3.42 1.23 19.46
N VAL A 149 3.62 -0.05 19.73
CA VAL A 149 3.12 -1.15 18.91
C VAL A 149 2.41 -2.13 19.82
N ILE A 150 1.12 -2.34 19.57
CA ILE A 150 0.30 -3.38 20.18
C ILE A 150 -0.06 -4.35 19.06
N SER A 151 0.14 -5.66 19.28
CA SER A 151 -0.28 -6.71 18.37
C SER A 151 -1.03 -7.79 19.13
N GLY A 152 -2.24 -8.12 18.68
CA GLY A 152 -3.12 -9.09 19.32
C GLY A 152 -3.41 -8.76 20.80
N GLY A 153 -3.46 -7.47 21.14
CA GLY A 153 -3.65 -6.99 22.51
C GLY A 153 -2.41 -7.06 23.41
N LYS A 154 -1.25 -7.45 22.87
CA LYS A 154 0.03 -7.47 23.58
C LYS A 154 0.87 -6.26 23.18
N ILE A 155 1.41 -5.56 24.18
CA ILE A 155 2.37 -4.48 23.95
C ILE A 155 3.70 -5.11 23.50
N VAL A 156 4.17 -4.74 22.31
CA VAL A 156 5.45 -5.17 21.73
C VAL A 156 6.51 -4.08 21.91
N VAL A 157 6.12 -2.82 21.69
CA VAL A 157 6.96 -1.62 21.86
C VAL A 157 6.17 -0.60 22.66
N ASN A 158 6.79 0.05 23.65
CA ASN A 158 6.22 1.21 24.33
C ASN A 158 7.33 2.18 24.79
N TYR A 159 7.44 3.29 24.08
CA TYR A 159 8.34 4.41 24.37
C TYR A 159 7.61 5.65 24.88
N PHE A 160 6.29 5.60 25.06
CA PHE A 160 5.56 6.67 25.75
C PHE A 160 5.82 6.68 27.26
N GLU A 161 6.14 5.52 27.84
CA GLU A 161 6.42 5.37 29.28
C GLU A 161 7.84 5.82 29.69
N LYS A 162 8.73 6.08 28.73
CA LYS A 162 10.09 6.52 29.04
C LYS A 162 10.13 8.05 29.18
N PRO A 163 10.53 8.61 30.33
CA PRO A 163 10.79 10.04 30.44
C PRO A 163 11.93 10.43 29.50
N HIS A 164 11.78 11.58 28.82
CA HIS A 164 12.81 12.18 27.97
C HIS A 164 14.02 12.63 28.79
#